data_AF-A0A024FGU8-F1
#
_entry.id   AF-A0A024FGU8-F1
#
_cell.length_a   1.000
_cell.length_b   1.000
_cell.length_c   1.000
_cell.angle_alpha   90.00
_cell.angle_beta   90.00
_cell.angle_gamma   90.00
#
_symmetry.space_group_name_H-M   'P 1'
#
loop_
_entity.id
_entity.type
_entity.pdbx_description
1 polymer ?
#
loop_
_entity_poly.entity_id
_entity_poly.type
_entity_poly.pdbx_seq_one_letter_code
_entity_poly.pdbx_strand_id
1 'polypeptide(L)'
;MFVVSSQTSTITNNGYVIEAEDVIYVSVRMQAGSNNQAGALVSKGISALGQQFRVGSFTNQNPQSNYLNFVSVMATEDNTEVVFDNLPAGLVIKNYTGTTSVSVTLNEYESYIIATNGNDSTINTDGLIGALVTANKDIVVNCGSANGSFHNGNGRDYGIDQIVGASKIGSEYIFVEGDGTNDWENILIVAHSDNTTVSINGATPITTLSAGEYHLIDG
;
A
#
# COMPACT_ATOMS: atom_id res chain seq x y z
N MET A 1 6.69 -6.92 -8.65
CA MET A 1 5.87 -6.94 -9.87
C MET A 1 5.95 -5.58 -10.54
N PHE A 2 6.16 -5.55 -11.85
CA PHE A 2 6.13 -4.31 -12.64
C PHE A 2 5.07 -4.46 -13.72
N VAL A 3 3.95 -3.76 -13.55
CA VAL A 3 2.79 -3.85 -14.42
C VAL A 3 2.41 -2.43 -14.81
N VAL A 4 2.16 -2.20 -16.09
CA VAL A 4 1.68 -0.89 -16.55
C VAL A 4 0.26 -0.65 -16.07
N SER A 5 -0.11 0.59 -15.80
CA SER A 5 -1.42 0.92 -15.21
C SER A 5 -2.62 0.45 -16.05
N SER A 6 -2.45 0.19 -17.35
CA SER A 6 -3.48 -0.37 -18.24
C SER A 6 -3.73 -1.88 -18.07
N GLN A 7 -2.90 -2.56 -17.28
CA GLN A 7 -2.98 -4.01 -17.02
C GLN A 7 -3.43 -4.33 -15.58
N THR A 8 -3.71 -3.32 -14.75
CA THR A 8 -4.26 -3.54 -13.40
C THR A 8 -5.67 -4.11 -13.47
N SER A 9 -6.17 -4.63 -12.35
CA SER A 9 -7.50 -5.26 -12.25
C SER A 9 -7.68 -6.49 -13.14
N THR A 10 -6.57 -7.12 -13.55
CA THR A 10 -6.53 -8.41 -14.24
C THR A 10 -5.60 -9.36 -13.50
N ILE A 11 -5.84 -10.66 -13.65
CA ILE A 11 -4.95 -11.70 -13.10
C ILE A 11 -3.70 -11.79 -13.98
N THR A 12 -2.53 -11.76 -13.37
CA THR A 12 -1.24 -11.81 -14.08
C THR A 12 -0.20 -12.65 -13.34
N ASN A 13 0.84 -13.11 -14.04
CA ASN A 13 1.96 -13.88 -13.46
C ASN A 13 3.26 -13.08 -13.50
N ASN A 14 3.21 -11.81 -13.08
CA ASN A 14 4.32 -10.85 -13.18
C ASN A 14 5.09 -10.67 -11.85
N GLY A 15 4.89 -11.59 -10.91
CA GLY A 15 5.62 -11.65 -9.65
C GLY A 15 7.05 -12.19 -9.82
N TYR A 16 7.89 -11.95 -8.82
CA TYR A 16 9.19 -12.61 -8.71
C TYR A 16 9.14 -13.56 -7.52
N VAL A 17 9.40 -14.84 -7.77
CA VAL A 17 9.61 -15.85 -6.74
C VAL A 17 11.12 -16.08 -6.64
N ILE A 18 11.66 -15.96 -5.43
CA ILE A 18 13.10 -16.06 -5.20
C ILE A 18 13.32 -17.12 -4.14
N GLU A 19 14.08 -18.13 -4.52
CA GLU A 19 14.46 -19.25 -3.68
C GLU A 19 15.98 -19.26 -3.53
N ALA A 20 16.45 -19.59 -2.33
CA ALA A 20 17.86 -19.74 -2.03
C ALA A 20 18.05 -20.79 -0.94
N GLU A 21 19.20 -21.46 -0.97
CA GLU A 21 19.57 -22.48 0.03
C GLU A 21 20.13 -21.87 1.32
N ASP A 22 20.44 -20.57 1.32
CA ASP A 22 20.99 -19.81 2.45
C ASP A 22 20.40 -18.38 2.49
N VAL A 23 20.72 -17.61 3.53
CA VAL A 23 20.21 -16.26 3.75
C VAL A 23 20.63 -15.34 2.61
N ILE A 24 19.63 -14.75 1.97
CA ILE A 24 19.80 -13.76 0.91
C ILE A 24 19.09 -12.46 1.26
N TYR A 25 19.55 -11.38 0.64
CA TYR A 25 18.88 -10.09 0.64
C TYR A 25 18.39 -9.77 -0.77
N VAL A 26 17.11 -9.41 -0.89
CA VAL A 26 16.51 -9.03 -2.16
C VAL A 26 15.97 -7.61 -2.08
N SER A 27 16.42 -6.77 -3.00
CA SER A 27 15.83 -5.46 -3.23
C SER A 27 15.58 -5.22 -4.70
N VAL A 28 14.49 -4.53 -5.01
CA VAL A 28 14.20 -3.99 -6.32
C VAL A 28 14.40 -2.48 -6.26
N ARG A 29 15.14 -1.92 -7.22
CA ARG A 29 15.35 -0.46 -7.35
C ARG A 29 14.76 0.01 -8.66
N MET A 30 14.08 1.15 -8.62
CA MET A 30 13.44 1.75 -9.79
C MET A 30 13.75 3.24 -9.85
N GLN A 31 13.81 3.75 -11.07
CA GLN A 31 14.03 5.16 -11.36
C GLN A 31 12.98 5.61 -12.35
N ALA A 32 12.38 6.78 -12.12
CA ALA A 32 11.45 7.36 -13.07
C ALA A 32 12.17 7.70 -14.38
N GLY A 33 11.46 7.68 -15.52
CA GLY A 33 12.08 7.83 -16.85
C GLY A 33 12.84 9.14 -17.09
N SER A 34 12.59 10.20 -16.31
CA SER A 34 13.35 11.46 -16.35
C SER A 34 14.42 11.55 -15.24
N ASN A 35 14.68 10.48 -14.50
CA ASN A 35 15.65 10.37 -13.41
C ASN A 35 15.43 11.28 -12.18
N ASN A 36 14.23 11.86 -12.04
CA ASN A 36 13.93 12.81 -10.97
C ASN A 36 13.35 12.16 -9.71
N GLN A 37 12.99 10.88 -9.76
CA GLN A 37 12.39 10.11 -8.65
C GLN A 37 13.00 8.72 -8.64
N ALA A 38 13.18 8.14 -7.45
CA ALA A 38 13.71 6.80 -7.29
C ALA A 38 13.02 6.07 -6.15
N GLY A 39 12.75 4.79 -6.34
CA GLY A 39 12.13 3.93 -5.33
C GLY A 39 12.99 2.71 -5.06
N ALA A 40 12.95 2.22 -3.83
CA ALA A 40 13.50 0.93 -3.46
C ALA A 40 12.44 0.13 -2.70
N LEU A 41 12.28 -1.13 -3.09
CA LEU A 41 11.46 -2.09 -2.36
C LEU A 41 12.36 -3.22 -1.87
N VAL A 42 12.31 -3.49 -0.59
CA VAL A 42 13.08 -4.55 0.07
C VAL A 42 12.14 -5.69 0.40
N SER A 43 12.50 -6.91 0.00
CA SER A 43 11.77 -8.10 0.38
C SER A 43 11.92 -8.35 1.88
N LYS A 44 10.80 -8.60 2.56
CA LYS A 44 10.73 -9.10 3.94
C LYS A 44 10.74 -10.64 3.98
N GLY A 45 10.84 -11.30 2.82
CA GLY A 45 10.92 -12.76 2.70
C GLY A 45 9.72 -13.45 3.35
N ILE A 46 9.97 -14.55 4.06
CA ILE A 46 8.93 -15.33 4.76
C ILE A 46 8.12 -14.50 5.78
N SER A 47 8.69 -13.41 6.31
CA SER A 47 8.00 -12.54 7.26
C SER A 47 6.86 -11.73 6.61
N ALA A 48 6.87 -11.57 5.28
CA ALA A 48 5.83 -10.85 4.54
C ALA A 48 4.50 -11.63 4.44
N LEU A 49 4.54 -12.96 4.59
CA LEU A 49 3.37 -13.82 4.43
C LEU A 49 2.28 -13.46 5.46
N GLY A 50 1.03 -13.49 5.04
CA GLY A 50 -0.11 -13.31 5.93
C GLY A 50 -1.44 -13.33 5.19
N GLN A 51 -2.52 -13.19 5.96
CA GLN A 51 -3.91 -13.32 5.47
C GLN A 51 -4.74 -12.05 5.65
N GLN A 52 -4.24 -11.04 6.35
CA GLN A 52 -4.96 -9.79 6.61
C GLN A 52 -3.98 -8.61 6.62
N PHE A 53 -4.28 -7.55 5.88
CA PHE A 53 -3.40 -6.41 5.71
C PHE A 53 -4.20 -5.10 5.65
N ARG A 54 -3.58 -4.01 6.11
CA ARG A 54 -4.08 -2.64 5.91
C ARG A 54 -3.17 -1.92 4.93
N VAL A 55 -3.79 -1.30 3.93
CA VAL A 55 -3.07 -0.62 2.86
C VAL A 55 -2.64 0.78 3.30
N GLY A 56 -1.39 1.14 3.00
CA GLY A 56 -0.87 2.49 3.09
C GLY A 56 -0.48 3.01 1.71
N SER A 57 -0.67 4.32 1.50
CA SER A 57 -0.23 5.05 0.30
C SER A 57 -0.08 6.53 0.64
N PHE A 58 0.47 7.31 -0.27
CA PHE A 58 0.38 8.76 -0.23
C PHE A 58 -1.06 9.25 -0.39
N THR A 59 -1.34 10.44 0.16
CA THR A 59 -2.67 11.10 0.11
C THR A 59 -2.91 11.89 -1.16
N ASN A 60 -1.86 12.17 -1.95
CA ASN A 60 -1.93 12.81 -3.28
C ASN A 60 -2.87 14.01 -3.36
N GLN A 61 -2.77 14.94 -2.40
CA GLN A 61 -3.67 16.10 -2.31
C GLN A 61 -3.59 17.05 -3.51
N ASN A 62 -2.51 16.98 -4.30
CA ASN A 62 -2.38 17.62 -5.61
C ASN A 62 -2.11 16.56 -6.68
N PRO A 63 -3.15 15.82 -7.13
CA PRO A 63 -2.97 14.67 -7.98
C PRO A 63 -2.61 15.07 -9.42
N GLN A 64 -1.80 14.24 -10.08
CA GLN A 64 -1.47 14.39 -11.50
C GLN A 64 -1.79 13.11 -12.28
N SER A 65 -1.89 13.22 -13.61
CA SER A 65 -2.22 12.08 -14.48
C SER A 65 -1.21 10.92 -14.43
N ASN A 66 0.01 11.19 -13.95
CA ASN A 66 1.08 10.19 -13.77
C ASN A 66 1.27 9.74 -12.31
N TYR A 67 0.36 10.08 -11.39
CA TYR A 67 0.35 9.55 -10.03
C TYR A 67 -0.36 8.20 -10.01
N LEU A 68 -0.03 7.34 -9.06
CA LEU A 68 -0.76 6.09 -8.88
C LEU A 68 -0.66 5.64 -7.43
N ASN A 69 -1.81 5.41 -6.78
CA ASN A 69 -1.87 4.61 -5.56
C ASN A 69 -2.19 3.18 -5.95
N PHE A 70 -1.59 2.20 -5.27
CA PHE A 70 -1.81 0.80 -5.58
C PHE A 70 -1.73 -0.10 -4.34
N VAL A 71 -2.42 -1.23 -4.45
CA VAL A 71 -2.17 -2.43 -3.66
C VAL A 71 -2.06 -3.61 -4.60
N SER A 72 -1.04 -4.42 -4.40
CA SER A 72 -0.74 -5.61 -5.19
C SER A 72 -0.61 -6.81 -4.28
N VAL A 73 -1.21 -7.92 -4.70
CA VAL A 73 -1.18 -9.19 -3.99
C VAL A 73 -0.60 -10.26 -4.90
N MET A 74 0.07 -11.25 -4.33
CA MET A 74 0.47 -12.48 -5.02
C MET A 74 0.12 -13.66 -4.11
N ALA A 75 -0.54 -14.67 -4.68
CA ALA A 75 -0.88 -15.90 -3.98
C ALA A 75 0.32 -16.85 -3.89
N THR A 76 0.44 -17.56 -2.77
CA THR A 76 1.48 -18.58 -2.57
C THR A 76 0.97 -20.01 -2.75
N GLU A 77 -0.32 -20.16 -3.01
CA GLU A 77 -0.97 -21.45 -3.19
C GLU A 77 -2.14 -21.33 -4.18
N ASP A 78 -2.49 -22.45 -4.80
CA ASP A 78 -3.67 -22.53 -5.66
C ASP A 78 -4.98 -22.26 -4.92
N ASN A 79 -5.95 -21.73 -5.66
CA ASN A 79 -7.30 -21.44 -5.16
C ASN A 79 -7.32 -20.53 -3.92
N THR A 80 -6.44 -19.52 -3.91
CA THR A 80 -6.41 -18.48 -2.88
C THR A 80 -7.50 -17.44 -3.20
N GLU A 81 -8.48 -17.30 -2.33
CA GLU A 81 -9.52 -16.27 -2.42
C GLU A 81 -9.02 -15.01 -1.72
N VAL A 82 -8.93 -13.90 -2.45
CA VAL A 82 -8.52 -12.60 -1.93
C VAL A 82 -9.69 -11.61 -2.03
N VAL A 83 -9.92 -10.85 -0.97
CA VAL A 83 -10.94 -9.81 -0.91
C VAL A 83 -10.30 -8.48 -0.56
N PHE A 84 -10.63 -7.44 -1.33
CA PHE A 84 -10.30 -6.04 -1.07
C PHE A 84 -11.57 -5.33 -0.61
N ASP A 85 -11.61 -5.01 0.67
CA ASP A 85 -12.76 -4.43 1.37
C ASP A 85 -12.39 -3.10 2.06
N ASN A 86 -13.34 -2.50 2.78
CA ASN A 86 -13.22 -1.18 3.40
C ASN A 86 -12.93 -0.06 2.36
N LEU A 87 -13.32 -0.27 1.11
CA LEU A 87 -13.15 0.70 0.04
C LEU A 87 -14.28 1.75 0.08
N PRO A 88 -13.99 3.05 0.01
CA PRO A 88 -15.01 4.08 0.10
C PRO A 88 -15.96 4.05 -1.11
N ALA A 89 -17.22 4.41 -0.87
CA ALA A 89 -18.19 4.58 -1.96
C ALA A 89 -17.71 5.65 -2.94
N GLY A 90 -17.77 5.36 -4.26
CA GLY A 90 -17.32 6.29 -5.30
C GLY A 90 -15.84 6.18 -5.68
N LEU A 91 -15.10 5.22 -5.11
CA LEU A 91 -13.74 4.91 -5.55
C LEU A 91 -13.73 4.48 -7.03
N VAL A 92 -12.85 5.08 -7.83
CA VAL A 92 -12.70 4.76 -9.26
C VAL A 92 -11.43 3.92 -9.44
N ILE A 93 -11.61 2.61 -9.60
CA ILE A 93 -10.50 1.66 -9.77
C ILE A 93 -10.11 1.55 -11.25
N LYS A 94 -8.81 1.67 -11.54
CA LYS A 94 -8.28 1.54 -12.91
C LYS A 94 -8.63 0.18 -13.52
N ASN A 95 -9.21 0.19 -14.72
CA ASN A 95 -9.61 -0.99 -15.50
C ASN A 95 -10.59 -1.94 -14.79
N TYR A 96 -11.39 -1.44 -13.85
CA TYR A 96 -12.40 -2.21 -13.13
C TYR A 96 -13.77 -1.55 -13.23
N THR A 97 -14.80 -2.33 -13.52
CA THR A 97 -16.18 -1.84 -13.68
C THR A 97 -17.17 -2.57 -12.76
N GLY A 98 -16.68 -3.36 -11.80
CA GLY A 98 -17.51 -4.10 -10.86
C GLY A 98 -17.88 -3.27 -9.62
N THR A 99 -18.48 -3.93 -8.64
CA THR A 99 -18.84 -3.34 -7.35
C THR A 99 -17.70 -3.48 -6.34
N THR A 100 -17.66 -2.60 -5.34
CA THR A 100 -16.86 -2.85 -4.13
C THR A 100 -17.70 -3.61 -3.10
N SER A 101 -17.14 -4.51 -2.27
CA SER A 101 -15.75 -5.02 -2.25
C SER A 101 -15.36 -5.79 -3.51
N VAL A 102 -14.05 -5.85 -3.80
CA VAL A 102 -13.52 -6.60 -4.95
C VAL A 102 -13.02 -7.97 -4.48
N SER A 103 -13.46 -9.05 -5.12
CA SER A 103 -12.99 -10.41 -4.81
C SER A 103 -12.38 -11.06 -6.04
N VAL A 104 -11.29 -11.82 -5.84
CA VAL A 104 -10.59 -12.56 -6.89
C VAL A 104 -10.08 -13.89 -6.35
N THR A 105 -10.14 -14.94 -7.16
CA THR A 105 -9.48 -16.22 -6.88
C THR A 105 -8.20 -16.28 -7.70
N LEU A 106 -7.08 -16.55 -7.02
CA LEU A 106 -5.74 -16.63 -7.61
C LEU A 106 -5.18 -18.04 -7.43
N ASN A 107 -4.50 -18.53 -8.45
CA ASN A 107 -3.65 -19.70 -8.35
C ASN A 107 -2.26 -19.33 -7.82
N GLU A 108 -1.44 -20.33 -7.52
CA GLU A 108 -0.07 -20.10 -7.06
C GLU A 108 0.69 -19.18 -8.04
N TYR A 109 1.33 -18.15 -7.49
CA TYR A 109 2.08 -17.11 -8.20
C TYR A 109 1.28 -16.16 -9.10
N GLU A 110 -0.04 -16.36 -9.22
CA GLU A 110 -0.92 -15.36 -9.79
C GLU A 110 -0.98 -14.13 -8.87
N SER A 111 -1.06 -12.97 -9.50
CA SER A 111 -1.04 -11.65 -8.87
C SER A 111 -2.21 -10.81 -9.36
N TYR A 112 -2.70 -9.94 -8.47
CA TYR A 112 -3.75 -8.97 -8.77
C TYR A 112 -3.39 -7.60 -8.21
N ILE A 113 -3.78 -6.53 -8.92
CA ILE A 113 -3.47 -5.15 -8.53
C ILE A 113 -4.74 -4.32 -8.58
N ILE A 114 -5.07 -3.66 -7.48
CA ILE A 114 -5.98 -2.52 -7.46
C ILE A 114 -5.14 -1.26 -7.53
N ALA A 115 -5.48 -0.36 -8.45
CA ALA A 115 -4.81 0.93 -8.59
C ALA A 115 -5.82 2.06 -8.79
N THR A 116 -5.50 3.23 -8.27
CA THR A 116 -6.32 4.44 -8.35
C THR A 116 -5.44 5.65 -8.66
N ASN A 117 -6.05 6.68 -9.24
CA ASN A 117 -5.40 7.97 -9.48
C ASN A 117 -6.36 9.10 -9.09
N GLY A 118 -5.90 10.04 -8.26
CA GLY A 118 -6.68 11.19 -7.77
C GLY A 118 -7.18 12.14 -8.87
N ASN A 119 -6.58 12.12 -10.06
CA ASN A 119 -7.02 12.87 -11.23
C ASN A 119 -8.31 12.30 -11.85
N ASP A 120 -8.65 11.03 -11.57
CA ASP A 120 -9.91 10.43 -12.03
C ASP A 120 -11.07 10.73 -11.07
N SER A 121 -10.78 10.96 -9.78
CA SER A 121 -11.76 11.25 -8.72
C SER A 121 -11.03 11.78 -7.49
N THR A 122 -11.57 12.80 -6.82
CA THR A 122 -11.02 13.27 -5.54
C THR A 122 -10.99 12.16 -4.49
N ILE A 123 -11.91 11.19 -4.53
CA ILE A 123 -11.91 10.05 -3.59
C ILE A 123 -10.67 9.18 -3.78
N ASN A 124 -10.09 9.15 -4.99
CA ASN A 124 -8.91 8.34 -5.27
C ASN A 124 -7.60 8.94 -4.70
N THR A 125 -7.61 10.17 -4.17
CA THR A 125 -6.39 10.80 -3.63
C THR A 125 -5.85 9.97 -2.46
N ASP A 126 -6.74 9.52 -1.57
CA ASP A 126 -6.42 8.71 -0.39
C ASP A 126 -7.32 7.49 -0.19
N GLY A 127 -8.30 7.23 -1.07
CA GLY A 127 -9.30 6.18 -0.88
C GLY A 127 -8.81 4.72 -0.90
N LEU A 128 -7.51 4.47 -1.11
CA LEU A 128 -6.90 3.15 -0.86
C LEU A 128 -6.25 3.05 0.52
N ILE A 129 -5.98 4.16 1.21
CA ILE A 129 -5.46 4.14 2.56
C ILE A 129 -6.51 3.50 3.48
N GLY A 130 -6.09 2.52 4.28
CA GLY A 130 -6.98 1.82 5.19
C GLY A 130 -7.75 0.65 4.59
N ALA A 131 -7.71 0.45 3.27
CA ALA A 131 -8.34 -0.69 2.62
C ALA A 131 -7.89 -2.01 3.29
N LEU A 132 -8.84 -2.92 3.50
CA LEU A 132 -8.58 -4.21 4.11
C LEU A 132 -8.39 -5.26 3.02
N VAL A 133 -7.22 -5.87 2.97
CA VAL A 133 -6.98 -7.04 2.12
C VAL A 133 -7.05 -8.28 2.99
N THR A 134 -7.97 -9.19 2.70
CA THR A 134 -8.06 -10.49 3.36
C THR A 134 -7.89 -11.63 2.37
N ALA A 135 -7.38 -12.76 2.85
CA ALA A 135 -7.29 -13.99 2.08
C ALA A 135 -7.58 -15.23 2.94
N ASN A 136 -8.01 -16.31 2.29
CA ASN A 136 -8.21 -17.61 2.94
C ASN A 136 -6.89 -18.42 3.12
N LYS A 137 -5.81 -17.97 2.48
CA LYS A 137 -4.47 -18.55 2.52
C LYS A 137 -3.42 -17.43 2.58
N ASP A 138 -2.19 -17.79 2.89
CA ASP A 138 -1.12 -16.80 2.94
C ASP A 138 -0.88 -16.16 1.56
N ILE A 139 -0.71 -14.85 1.57
CA ILE A 139 -0.36 -14.03 0.42
C ILE A 139 0.78 -13.08 0.80
N VAL A 140 1.41 -12.48 -0.19
CA VAL A 140 2.28 -11.32 0.00
C VAL A 140 1.66 -10.07 -0.58
N VAL A 141 1.85 -8.93 0.08
CA VAL A 141 1.24 -7.66 -0.31
C VAL A 141 2.31 -6.58 -0.45
N ASN A 142 2.34 -5.92 -1.62
CA ASN A 142 3.05 -4.65 -1.76
C ASN A 142 2.04 -3.55 -2.02
N CYS A 143 2.19 -2.41 -1.38
CA CYS A 143 1.33 -1.26 -1.59
C CYS A 143 2.12 0.03 -1.56
N GLY A 144 1.43 1.12 -1.91
CA GLY A 144 1.99 2.45 -1.83
C GLY A 144 1.60 3.31 -3.02
N SER A 145 2.53 4.18 -3.40
CA SER A 145 2.34 5.19 -4.42
C SER A 145 3.53 5.28 -5.36
N ALA A 146 3.25 5.40 -6.66
CA ALA A 146 4.22 5.78 -7.66
C ALA A 146 4.06 7.26 -7.99
N ASN A 147 5.17 8.01 -7.87
CA ASN A 147 5.26 9.43 -8.19
C ASN A 147 4.20 10.29 -7.46
N GLY A 148 3.84 9.92 -6.23
CA GLY A 148 2.82 10.60 -5.43
C GLY A 148 3.40 11.51 -4.35
N SER A 149 2.55 12.07 -3.48
CA SER A 149 2.96 13.00 -2.43
C SER A 149 2.02 12.98 -1.22
N PHE A 150 2.54 13.17 -0.01
CA PHE A 150 1.73 13.40 1.19
C PHE A 150 1.18 14.84 1.28
N HIS A 151 1.65 15.75 0.44
CA HIS A 151 1.33 17.17 0.49
C HIS A 151 0.65 17.67 -0.79
N ASN A 152 0.15 18.90 -0.76
CA ASN A 152 -0.54 19.55 -1.88
C ASN A 152 0.42 20.33 -2.82
N GLY A 153 1.72 20.20 -2.61
CA GLY A 153 2.76 20.85 -3.41
C GLY A 153 3.07 20.10 -4.72
N ASN A 154 4.21 20.42 -5.32
CA ASN A 154 4.72 19.75 -6.53
C ASN A 154 5.77 18.66 -6.22
N GLY A 155 6.22 18.56 -4.97
CA GLY A 155 7.14 17.51 -4.52
C GLY A 155 6.47 16.15 -4.61
N ARG A 156 7.19 15.15 -5.13
CA ARG A 156 6.66 13.81 -5.39
C ARG A 156 7.75 12.76 -5.45
N ASP A 157 7.42 11.54 -5.04
CA ASP A 157 8.35 10.42 -5.07
C ASP A 157 7.63 9.05 -5.13
N TYR A 158 8.40 7.97 -5.04
CA TYR A 158 7.91 6.62 -4.78
C TYR A 158 7.82 6.36 -3.28
N GLY A 159 6.63 6.08 -2.78
CA GLY A 159 6.41 5.58 -1.42
C GLY A 159 5.88 4.17 -1.50
N ILE A 160 6.75 3.16 -1.44
CA ILE A 160 6.39 1.75 -1.67
C ILE A 160 6.93 0.86 -0.55
N ASP A 161 6.15 -0.13 -0.14
CA ASP A 161 6.60 -1.14 0.82
C ASP A 161 6.02 -2.52 0.49
N GLN A 162 6.77 -3.56 0.87
CA GLN A 162 6.21 -4.89 1.08
C GLN A 162 5.75 -4.97 2.53
N ILE A 163 4.44 -4.94 2.76
CA ILE A 163 3.89 -4.88 4.12
C ILE A 163 3.80 -6.28 4.76
N VAL A 164 3.70 -6.31 6.08
CA VAL A 164 3.48 -7.55 6.85
C VAL A 164 2.02 -7.70 7.24
N GLY A 165 1.58 -8.94 7.46
CA GLY A 165 0.21 -9.22 7.91
C GLY A 165 -0.09 -8.66 9.30
N ALA A 166 -1.37 -8.40 9.58
CA ALA A 166 -1.85 -7.81 10.82
C ALA A 166 -1.55 -8.65 12.08
N SER A 167 -1.21 -9.93 11.95
CA SER A 167 -0.72 -10.74 13.07
C SER A 167 0.71 -10.38 13.52
N LYS A 168 1.42 -9.54 12.75
CA LYS A 168 2.81 -9.15 12.98
C LYS A 168 2.99 -7.66 13.30
N ILE A 169 1.92 -6.88 13.35
CA ILE A 169 1.99 -5.46 13.70
C ILE A 169 1.95 -5.28 15.23
N GLY A 170 2.58 -4.20 15.71
CA GLY A 170 2.59 -3.82 17.12
C GLY A 170 1.83 -2.53 17.39
N SER A 171 1.88 -2.08 18.64
CA SER A 171 1.28 -0.82 19.12
C SER A 171 2.29 0.30 19.36
N GLU A 172 3.59 0.01 19.29
CA GLU A 172 4.67 0.95 19.57
C GLU A 172 5.63 0.97 18.38
N TYR A 173 5.97 2.17 17.94
CA TYR A 173 6.86 2.40 16.80
C TYR A 173 7.82 3.54 17.16
N ILE A 174 9.05 3.44 16.67
CA ILE A 174 10.04 4.50 16.77
C ILE A 174 10.26 5.02 15.36
N PHE A 175 10.03 6.32 15.18
CA PHE A 175 10.35 7.03 13.95
C PHE A 175 11.55 7.94 14.23
N VAL A 176 12.43 8.03 13.24
CA VAL A 176 13.60 8.91 13.28
C VAL A 176 13.35 10.00 12.25
N GLU A 177 13.29 11.25 12.72
CA GLU A 177 13.15 12.43 11.88
C GLU A 177 14.35 12.55 10.93
N GLY A 178 14.08 12.91 9.67
CA GLY A 178 15.08 13.14 8.65
C GLY A 178 15.63 14.57 8.72
N ASP A 179 16.19 15.04 7.60
CA ASP A 179 16.63 16.43 7.40
C ASP A 179 15.76 17.09 6.31
N GLY A 180 14.50 16.68 6.22
CA GLY A 180 13.52 17.21 5.29
C GLY A 180 12.59 18.23 5.93
N THR A 181 11.46 18.49 5.28
CA THR A 181 10.44 19.39 5.79
C THR A 181 9.13 18.63 5.97
N ASN A 182 8.25 19.17 6.81
CA ASN A 182 6.91 18.68 7.09
C ASN A 182 6.05 18.51 5.82
N ASP A 183 6.42 19.18 4.72
CA ASP A 183 5.74 19.10 3.42
C ASP A 183 5.98 17.77 2.69
N TRP A 184 6.87 16.88 3.15
CA TRP A 184 7.06 15.56 2.52
C TRP A 184 7.65 14.47 3.43
N GLU A 185 8.19 14.80 4.60
CA GLU A 185 8.52 13.81 5.62
C GLU A 185 7.29 13.65 6.53
N ASN A 186 6.51 12.59 6.32
CA ASN A 186 5.32 12.33 7.13
C ASN A 186 5.25 10.84 7.50
N ILE A 187 4.60 10.59 8.63
CA ILE A 187 4.26 9.25 9.11
C ILE A 187 2.78 9.03 8.86
N LEU A 188 2.45 7.95 8.17
CA LEU A 188 1.08 7.48 8.03
C LEU A 188 0.78 6.37 9.03
N ILE A 189 -0.12 6.64 9.98
CA ILE A 189 -0.64 5.64 10.90
C ILE A 189 -2.01 5.18 10.40
N VAL A 190 -2.19 3.88 10.18
CA VAL A 190 -3.48 3.29 9.79
C VAL A 190 -3.95 2.35 10.90
N ALA A 191 -5.15 2.56 11.42
CA ALA A 191 -5.70 1.72 12.48
C ALA A 191 -6.20 0.38 11.92
N HIS A 192 -5.76 -0.73 12.50
CA HIS A 192 -6.28 -2.05 12.13
C HIS A 192 -7.62 -2.36 12.84
N SER A 193 -7.81 -1.85 14.06
CA SER A 193 -8.97 -2.10 14.92
C SER A 193 -9.66 -0.80 15.32
N ASP A 194 -10.95 -0.88 15.66
CA ASP A 194 -11.71 0.27 16.15
C ASP A 194 -11.18 0.80 17.49
N ASN A 195 -11.42 2.09 17.74
CA ASN A 195 -11.03 2.78 18.96
C ASN A 195 -9.50 2.76 19.21
N THR A 196 -8.70 2.75 18.14
CA THR A 196 -7.24 2.85 18.23
C THR A 196 -6.84 4.28 18.60
N THR A 197 -6.30 4.48 19.80
CA THR A 197 -5.78 5.78 20.24
C THR A 197 -4.35 5.97 19.76
N VAL A 198 -4.03 7.13 19.19
CA VAL A 198 -2.66 7.49 18.78
C VAL A 198 -2.09 8.51 19.75
N SER A 199 -0.91 8.24 20.30
CA SER A 199 -0.17 9.15 21.18
C SER A 199 1.29 9.24 20.73
N ILE A 200 1.91 10.40 20.96
CA ILE A 200 3.32 10.66 20.64
C ILE A 200 4.05 10.87 21.97
N ASN A 201 5.18 10.18 22.16
CA ASN A 201 6.05 10.32 23.34
C ASN A 201 5.32 10.17 24.70
N GLY A 202 4.32 9.29 24.77
CA GLY A 202 3.55 9.02 25.99
C GLY A 202 2.62 10.16 26.44
N ALA A 203 2.38 11.16 25.59
CA ALA A 203 1.45 12.25 25.85
C ALA A 203 -0.02 11.79 25.73
N THR A 204 -0.96 12.67 26.09
CA THR A 204 -2.40 12.46 25.85
C THR A 204 -2.65 12.12 24.38
N PRO A 205 -3.56 11.18 24.06
CA PRO A 205 -3.87 10.83 22.68
C PRO A 205 -4.23 12.06 21.83
N ILE A 206 -3.63 12.17 20.65
CA ILE A 206 -3.87 13.24 19.69
C ILE A 206 -5.07 12.94 18.79
N THR A 207 -5.41 11.67 18.63
CA THR A 207 -6.59 11.20 17.89
C THR A 207 -7.03 9.80 18.35
N THR A 208 -8.25 9.42 17.99
CA THR A 208 -8.79 8.06 18.11
C THR A 208 -9.37 7.66 16.76
N LEU A 209 -8.96 6.50 16.25
CA LEU A 209 -9.25 6.02 14.91
C LEU A 209 -10.12 4.76 14.96
N SER A 210 -11.10 4.69 14.07
CA SER A 210 -11.83 3.47 13.73
C SER A 210 -10.98 2.60 12.81
N ALA A 211 -11.33 1.33 12.65
CA ALA A 211 -10.62 0.42 11.78
C ALA A 211 -10.62 0.94 10.32
N GLY A 212 -9.44 1.03 9.71
CA GLY A 212 -9.24 1.60 8.37
C GLY A 212 -9.10 3.12 8.34
N GLU A 213 -9.38 3.84 9.42
CA GLU A 213 -9.06 5.27 9.48
C GLU A 213 -7.55 5.47 9.66
N TYR A 214 -7.06 6.62 9.21
CA TYR A 214 -5.65 6.97 9.28
C TYR A 214 -5.42 8.34 9.90
N HIS A 215 -4.18 8.55 10.36
CA HIS A 215 -3.69 9.84 10.81
C HIS A 215 -2.30 10.09 10.21
N LEU A 216 -2.09 11.29 9.69
CA LEU A 216 -0.77 11.77 9.28
C LEU A 216 -0.13 12.54 10.43
N ILE A 217 1.13 12.24 10.69
CA ILE A 217 1.98 13.00 11.61
C ILE A 217 3.09 13.60 10.77
N ASP A 218 3.27 14.91 10.89
CA ASP A 218 4.37 15.60 10.21
C ASP A 218 5.70 15.27 10.90
N GLY A 219 6.74 15.12 10.07
CA GLY A 219 8.14 14.98 10.48
C GLY A 219 8.64 16.21 11.19
#